data_AF-A0A520DY95-F1
#
_entry.id   AF-A0A520DY95-F1
#
_cell.length_a   1.000
_cell.length_b   1.000
_cell.length_c   1.000
_cell.angle_alpha   90.00
_cell.angle_beta   90.00
_cell.angle_gamma   90.00
#
_symmetry.space_group_name_H-M   'P 1'
#
loop_
_entity.id
_entity.type
_entity.pdbx_description
1 polymer ?
#
loop_
_entity_poly.entity_id
_entity_poly.type
_entity_poly.pdbx_seq_one_letter_code
_entity_poly.pdbx_strand_id
1 'polypeptide(L)'
;MEPFNIKITHLGKEVTLTILPEEDYFKIIYYGAIVGALKNQGSEWEIIPEEDIAAGDLPLFSHQQSYKEDVEPLTLNLIEVNQISLAIEKELSKA
;
A
#
# COMPACT_ATOMS: atom_id res chain seq x y z
N MET A 1 -14.81 -3.19 -4.64
CA MET A 1 -14.07 -4.46 -4.47
C MET A 1 -13.81 -4.65 -2.98
N GLU A 2 -13.82 -5.88 -2.47
CA GLU A 2 -13.52 -6.11 -1.05
C GLU A 2 -12.02 -5.94 -0.77
N PRO A 3 -11.62 -5.56 0.47
CA PRO A 3 -10.21 -5.50 0.85
C PRO A 3 -9.53 -6.86 0.67
N PHE A 4 -8.26 -6.84 0.26
CA PHE A 4 -7.48 -8.06 0.02
C PHE A 4 -6.04 -7.90 0.47
N ASN A 5 -5.34 -9.02 0.66
CA ASN A 5 -3.94 -9.01 1.07
C ASN A 5 -3.02 -9.36 -0.11
N ILE A 6 -1.91 -8.64 -0.21
CA ILE A 6 -0.82 -8.97 -1.13
C ILE A 6 0.48 -9.21 -0.34
N LYS A 7 1.45 -9.84 -1.00
CA LYS A 7 2.79 -10.06 -0.46
C LYS A 7 3.82 -9.40 -1.35
N ILE A 8 4.75 -8.67 -0.74
CA ILE A 8 5.89 -8.07 -1.44
C ILE A 8 7.18 -8.42 -0.72
N THR A 9 8.30 -8.30 -1.42
CA THR A 9 9.63 -8.39 -0.80
C THR A 9 10.12 -6.99 -0.46
N HIS A 10 10.37 -6.73 0.82
CA HIS A 10 10.89 -5.47 1.34
C HIS A 10 12.09 -5.75 2.25
N LEU A 11 13.24 -5.13 1.96
CA LEU A 11 14.50 -5.34 2.68
C LEU A 11 14.89 -6.83 2.84
N GLY A 12 14.61 -7.63 1.82
CA GLY A 12 14.90 -9.07 1.82
C GLY A 12 13.94 -9.93 2.64
N LYS A 13 12.87 -9.35 3.21
CA LYS A 13 11.81 -10.04 3.95
C LYS A 13 10.50 -10.01 3.15
N GLU A 14 9.73 -11.09 3.22
CA GLU A 14 8.36 -11.08 2.71
C GLU A 14 7.46 -10.36 3.72
N VAL A 15 6.77 -9.31 3.28
CA VAL A 15 5.80 -8.56 4.09
C VAL A 15 4.41 -8.66 3.48
N THR A 16 3.39 -8.68 4.33
CA THR A 16 1.99 -8.68 3.91
C THR A 16 1.43 -7.26 4.01
N LEU A 17 0.80 -6.81 2.93
CA LEU A 17 0.10 -5.54 2.86
C LEU A 17 -1.39 -5.79 2.68
N THR A 18 -2.21 -5.00 3.35
CA THR A 18 -3.65 -4.96 3.09
C THR A 18 -3.94 -3.86 2.09
N ILE A 19 -4.57 -4.23 0.98
CA ILE A 19 -5.04 -3.31 -0.04
C ILE A 19 -6.51 -3.03 0.24
N LEU A 20 -6.82 -1.76 0.46
CA LEU A 20 -8.17 -1.27 0.63
C LEU A 20 -8.55 -0.48 -0.64
N PRO A 21 -9.39 -1.05 -1.53
CA PRO A 21 -9.87 -0.35 -2.72
C PRO A 21 -10.79 0.80 -2.34
N GLU A 22 -10.55 1.97 -2.94
CA GLU A 22 -11.44 3.14 -2.92
C GLU A 22 -12.06 3.33 -4.31
N GLU A 23 -12.79 4.43 -4.54
CA GLU A 23 -13.46 4.68 -5.82
C GLU A 23 -12.48 4.74 -7.02
N ASP A 24 -11.34 5.39 -6.85
CA ASP A 24 -10.39 5.66 -7.94
C ASP A 24 -8.92 5.40 -7.58
N TYR A 25 -8.64 4.86 -6.40
CA TYR A 25 -7.29 4.48 -5.96
C TYR A 25 -7.33 3.32 -4.96
N PHE A 26 -6.15 2.85 -4.56
CA PHE A 26 -5.97 1.77 -3.61
C PHE A 26 -5.12 2.25 -2.43
N LYS A 27 -5.66 2.20 -1.22
CA LYS A 27 -4.88 2.45 0.00
C LYS A 27 -4.03 1.23 0.31
N ILE A 28 -2.79 1.48 0.68
CA ILE A 28 -1.82 0.48 1.09
C ILE A 28 -1.67 0.55 2.60
N ILE A 29 -2.08 -0.51 3.28
CA ILE A 29 -2.05 -0.60 4.73
C ILE A 29 -0.97 -1.59 5.15
N TYR A 30 -0.11 -1.16 6.08
CA TYR A 30 0.92 -1.97 6.70
C TYR A 30 0.80 -1.85 8.22
N TYR A 31 0.68 -2.99 8.90
CA TYR A 31 0.46 -3.05 10.36
C TYR A 31 -0.68 -2.14 10.87
N GLY A 32 -1.77 -2.01 10.09
CA GLY A 32 -2.94 -1.23 10.47
C GLY A 32 -2.79 0.28 10.29
N ALA A 33 -1.73 0.75 9.64
CA ALA A 33 -1.55 2.15 9.28
C ALA A 33 -1.38 2.31 7.76
N ILE A 34 -1.84 3.44 7.22
CA ILE A 34 -1.80 3.76 5.80
C ILE A 34 -0.39 4.21 5.43
N VAL A 35 0.32 3.42 4.63
CA VAL A 35 1.65 3.76 4.12
C VAL A 35 1.59 4.71 2.94
N GLY A 36 0.45 4.70 2.24
CA GLY A 36 0.18 5.58 1.12
C GLY A 36 -0.96 5.01 0.28
N ALA A 37 -1.11 5.55 -0.93
CA ALA A 37 -2.09 5.09 -1.88
C ALA A 37 -1.52 5.09 -3.30
N LEU A 38 -1.98 4.16 -4.12
CA LEU A 38 -1.66 4.10 -5.54
C LEU A 38 -2.90 4.21 -6.40
N LYS A 39 -2.78 4.97 -7.49
CA LYS A 39 -3.82 5.12 -8.49
C LYS A 39 -3.31 4.64 -9.84
N ASN A 40 -4.15 3.86 -10.52
CA ASN A 40 -3.88 3.41 -11.88
C ASN A 40 -4.41 4.47 -12.87
N GLN A 41 -3.52 5.08 -13.65
CA GLN A 41 -3.85 6.08 -14.69
C GLN A 41 -3.93 5.44 -16.10
N GLY A 42 -4.01 4.10 -16.17
CA GLY A 42 -4.11 3.33 -17.41
C GLY A 42 -2.76 2.82 -17.92
N SER A 43 -1.77 3.71 -18.09
CA SER A 43 -0.42 3.33 -18.54
C SER A 43 0.60 3.23 -17.41
N GLU A 44 0.32 3.86 -16.27
CA GLU A 44 1.22 3.90 -15.13
C GLU A 44 0.48 3.96 -13.80
N TRP A 45 1.18 3.59 -12.74
CA TRP A 45 0.71 3.68 -11.37
C TRP A 45 1.41 4.84 -10.67
N GLU A 46 0.62 5.74 -10.11
CA GLU A 46 1.10 6.93 -9.42
C GLU A 46 0.85 6.84 -7.92
N ILE A 47 1.78 7.39 -7.14
CA ILE A 47 1.60 7.60 -5.70
C ILE A 47 0.71 8.82 -5.50
N ILE A 48 -0.35 8.66 -4.73
CA ILE A 48 -1.19 9.78 -4.30
C ILE A 48 -0.49 10.53 -3.17
N PRO A 49 -0.39 11.88 -3.24
CA PRO A 49 0.13 12.69 -2.15
C PRO A 49 -0.61 12.42 -0.85
N GLU A 50 0.10 12.39 0.29
CA GLU A 50 -0.52 12.06 1.59
C GLU A 50 -1.69 12.98 1.95
N GLU A 51 -1.62 14.26 1.57
CA GLU A 51 -2.69 15.24 1.77
C GLU A 51 -4.00 14.91 1.03
N ASP A 52 -3.92 14.14 -0.06
CA ASP A 52 -5.06 13.75 -0.89
C ASP A 52 -5.62 12.37 -0.48
N ILE A 53 -4.97 11.68 0.45
CA ILE A 53 -5.44 10.40 0.96
C ILE A 53 -6.48 10.64 2.05
N ALA A 54 -7.74 10.26 1.78
CA ALA A 54 -8.77 10.23 2.81
C ALA A 54 -8.43 9.18 3.87
N ALA A 55 -7.79 9.58 4.99
CA ALA A 55 -7.32 8.65 6.02
C ALA A 55 -8.46 7.86 6.70
N GLY A 56 -9.65 8.46 6.80
CA GLY A 56 -10.79 7.86 7.51
C GLY A 56 -10.43 7.59 8.98
N ASP A 57 -10.66 6.35 9.42
CA ASP A 57 -10.37 5.90 10.80
C ASP A 57 -8.95 5.35 11.00
N LEU A 58 -8.14 5.24 9.94
CA LEU A 58 -6.79 4.66 10.03
C LEU A 58 -5.73 5.75 10.16
N PRO A 59 -4.72 5.56 11.03
CA PRO A 59 -3.59 6.48 11.10
C PRO A 59 -2.74 6.38 9.83
N LEU A 60 -2.10 7.49 9.46
CA LEU A 60 -0.99 7.47 8.50
C LEU A 60 0.23 6.77 9.14
N PHE A 61 0.95 6.00 8.33
CA PHE A 61 2.16 5.31 8.74
C PHE A 61 3.25 6.33 9.05
N SER A 62 3.64 6.44 10.31
CA SER A 62 4.69 7.36 10.73
C SER A 62 5.91 6.58 11.19
N HIS A 63 7.09 6.95 10.67
CA HIS A 63 8.38 6.44 11.16
C HIS A 63 8.62 6.74 12.66
N GLN A 64 7.83 7.62 13.28
CA GLN A 64 7.91 7.95 14.71
C GLN A 64 6.91 7.15 15.57
N GLN A 65 5.91 6.51 14.96
CA GLN A 65 5.02 5.62 15.69
C GLN A 65 5.75 4.31 15.94
N SER A 66 5.84 3.93 17.22
CA SER A 66 6.41 2.67 17.68
C SER A 66 5.51 1.49 17.25
N TYR A 67 5.43 1.23 15.95
CA TYR A 67 5.20 -0.14 15.49
C TYR A 67 6.29 -0.98 16.14
N LYS A 68 5.94 -2.15 16.70
CA LYS A 68 6.80 -3.01 17.54
C LYS A 68 8.28 -2.91 17.13
N GLU A 69 9.20 -2.94 18.09
CA GLU A 69 10.66 -2.73 17.93
C GLU A 69 11.35 -3.49 16.75
N ASP A 70 10.66 -4.43 16.10
CA ASP A 70 11.11 -5.23 14.96
C ASP A 70 10.43 -4.90 13.60
N VAL A 71 9.59 -3.86 13.51
CA VAL A 71 8.92 -3.50 12.25
C VAL A 71 9.80 -2.57 11.42
N GLU A 72 10.28 -3.08 10.29
CA GLU A 72 11.00 -2.27 9.32
C GLU A 72 10.05 -1.23 8.71
N PRO A 73 10.46 0.04 8.64
CA PRO A 73 9.63 1.07 8.02
C PRO A 73 9.46 0.83 6.52
N LEU A 74 8.21 0.78 6.06
CA LEU A 74 7.89 0.66 4.64
C LEU A 74 7.79 2.05 4.00
N THR A 75 8.47 2.24 2.87
CA THR A 75 8.37 3.46 2.06
C THR A 75 8.04 3.08 0.62
N LEU A 76 7.11 3.79 -0.02
CA LEU A 76 6.69 3.55 -1.40
C LEU A 76 7.71 4.15 -2.38
N ASN A 77 8.87 3.50 -2.55
CA ASN A 77 9.78 3.82 -3.65
C ASN A 77 9.44 3.00 -4.91
N LEU A 78 10.16 3.23 -6.00
CA LEU A 78 9.91 2.58 -7.30
C LEU A 78 9.82 1.05 -7.22
N ILE A 79 10.62 0.40 -6.37
CA ILE A 79 10.64 -1.06 -6.23
C ILE A 79 9.35 -1.54 -5.55
N GLU A 80 8.96 -0.94 -4.43
CA GLU A 80 7.72 -1.25 -3.71
C GLU A 80 6.50 -0.96 -4.57
N VAL A 81 6.45 0.22 -5.22
CA VAL A 81 5.34 0.59 -6.11
C VAL A 81 5.15 -0.42 -7.22
N ASN A 82 6.23 -0.83 -7.90
CA ASN A 82 6.15 -1.83 -8.97
C ASN A 82 5.67 -3.21 -8.48
N GLN A 83 6.12 -3.65 -7.30
CA GLN A 83 5.65 -4.92 -6.74
C GLN A 83 4.17 -4.86 -6.36
N ILE A 84 3.75 -3.75 -5.75
CA ILE A 84 2.37 -3.55 -5.30
C ILE A 84 1.43 -3.44 -6.50
N SER A 85 1.77 -2.64 -7.50
CA SER A 85 0.94 -2.46 -8.70
C SER A 85 0.71 -3.77 -9.43
N LEU A 86 1.78 -4.54 -9.69
CA LEU A 86 1.68 -5.86 -10.33
C LEU A 86 0.83 -6.84 -9.51
N ALA A 87 0.93 -6.79 -8.18
CA ALA A 87 0.12 -7.64 -7.31
C ALA A 87 -1.36 -7.24 -7.35
N ILE A 88 -1.67 -5.94 -7.38
CA ILE A 88 -3.04 -5.44 -7.52
C ILE A 88 -3.62 -5.83 -8.88
N GLU A 89 -2.90 -5.60 -9.98
CA GLU A 89 -3.34 -5.99 -11.33
C GLU A 89 -3.63 -7.49 -11.43
N LYS A 90 -2.77 -8.31 -10.81
CA LYS A 90 -2.96 -9.76 -10.75
C LYS A 90 -4.26 -10.11 -10.02
N GLU A 91 -4.58 -9.47 -8.90
CA GLU A 91 -5.85 -9.72 -8.21
C GLU A 91 -7.07 -9.20 -8.99
N LEU A 92 -6.97 -8.03 -9.62
CA LEU A 92 -8.02 -7.49 -10.47
C LEU A 92 -8.32 -8.39 -11.67
N SER A 93 -7.32 -9.07 -12.23
CA SER A 93 -7.51 -9.99 -13.37
C SER A 93 -8.22 -11.30 -13.02
N LYS A 94 -8.38 -11.61 -11.73
CA LYS A 94 -9.07 -12.82 -11.24
C LYS A 94 -10.53 -12.57 -10.88
N ALA A 95 -10.91 -11.31 -10.69
CA ALA A 95 -12.27 -10.88 -10.32
C ALA A 95 -13.14 -10.73 -11.57
#